data_AF-A0A177E9U6-F1
#
_entry.id   AF-A0A177E9U6-F1
#
_cell.length_a   1.000
_cell.length_b   1.000
_cell.length_c   1.000
_cell.angle_alpha   90.00
_cell.angle_beta   90.00
_cell.angle_gamma   90.00
#
_symmetry.space_group_name_H-M   'P 1'
#
loop_
_entity.id
_entity.type
_entity.pdbx_description
1 polymer ?
#
loop_
_entity_poly.entity_id
_entity_poly.type
_entity_poly.pdbx_seq_one_letter_code
_entity_poly.pdbx_strand_id
1 'polypeptide(L)'
;MEIYLILAAVLGIFIAVFAIQNAAPVTVKFLVWQFESSLAVLIILAMLAGMLLVFLISLPGRLKRRKELFDKQRKIRELEKKLAELTQTQGSASQEAQS
;
A
#
# COMPACT_ATOMS: atom_id res chain seq x y z
N MET A 1 5.78 -7.53 -22.96
CA MET A 1 4.39 -7.15 -22.65
C MET A 1 3.41 -8.27 -23.00
N GLU A 2 3.42 -8.79 -24.23
CA GLU A 2 2.52 -9.87 -24.67
C GLU A 2 2.69 -11.19 -23.91
N ILE A 3 3.92 -11.53 -23.51
CA ILE A 3 4.21 -12.73 -22.71
C ILE A 3 3.42 -12.76 -21.38
N TYR A 4 3.19 -11.60 -20.75
CA TYR A 4 2.40 -11.52 -19.52
C TYR A 4 0.92 -11.78 -19.78
N LEU A 5 0.40 -11.35 -20.94
CA LEU A 5 -0.98 -11.64 -21.34
C LEU A 5 -1.16 -13.12 -21.61
N ILE A 6 -0.19 -13.76 -22.28
CA ILE A 6 -0.21 -15.20 -22.52
C ILE A 6 -0.14 -15.97 -21.19
N LEU A 7 0.77 -15.60 -20.29
CA LEU A 7 0.87 -16.21 -18.97
C LEU A 7 -0.40 -16.02 -18.14
N ALA A 8 -1.01 -14.83 -18.18
CA ALA A 8 -2.27 -14.56 -17.50
C ALA A 8 -3.43 -15.38 -18.08
N ALA A 9 -3.50 -15.53 -19.40
CA ALA A 9 -4.50 -16.37 -20.05
C ALA A 9 -4.34 -17.84 -19.68
N VAL A 10 -3.10 -18.36 -19.72
CA VAL A 10 -2.79 -19.73 -19.29
C VAL A 10 -3.19 -19.93 -17.83
N LEU A 11 -2.79 -19.03 -16.93
CA LEU A 11 -3.16 -19.09 -15.52
C LEU A 11 -4.69 -19.04 -15.34
N GLY A 12 -5.39 -18.18 -16.09
CA GLY A 12 -6.84 -18.09 -16.08
C GLY A 12 -7.52 -19.40 -16.47
N ILE A 13 -7.01 -20.09 -17.51
CA ILE A 13 -7.47 -21.42 -17.90
C ILE A 13 -7.24 -22.42 -16.76
N PHE A 14 -6.06 -22.43 -16.15
CA PHE A 14 -5.78 -23.30 -14.99
C PHE A 14 -6.75 -23.05 -13.84
N ILE A 15 -7.03 -21.78 -13.50
CA ILE A 15 -7.99 -21.42 -12.45
C ILE A 15 -9.41 -21.87 -12.82
N ALA A 16 -9.84 -21.68 -14.07
CA ALA A 16 -11.16 -22.10 -14.53
C ALA A 16 -11.31 -23.63 -14.47
N VAL A 17 -10.31 -24.37 -14.94
CA VAL A 17 -10.28 -25.84 -14.86
C VAL A 17 -10.33 -26.29 -13.40
N PHE A 18 -9.52 -25.68 -12.52
CA PHE A 18 -9.56 -25.96 -11.08
C PHE A 18 -10.96 -25.74 -10.49
N ALA A 19 -11.62 -24.63 -10.84
CA ALA A 19 -12.96 -24.31 -10.34
C ALA A 19 -14.02 -25.31 -10.83
N ILE A 20 -13.96 -25.71 -12.10
CA ILE A 20 -14.89 -26.69 -12.68
C ILE A 20 -14.67 -28.08 -12.06
N GLN A 21 -13.42 -28.53 -11.96
CA GLN A 21 -13.10 -29.85 -11.39
C GLN A 21 -13.42 -29.93 -9.89
N ASN A 22 -13.32 -28.82 -9.17
CA ASN A 22 -13.63 -28.74 -7.73
C ASN A 22 -14.97 -28.03 -7.45
N ALA A 23 -15.92 -28.15 -8.38
CA ALA A 23 -17.26 -27.58 -8.23
C ALA A 23 -18.15 -28.36 -7.25
N ALA A 24 -17.72 -29.56 -6.82
CA ALA A 24 -18.43 -30.36 -5.83
C ALA A 24 -18.62 -29.56 -4.53
N PRO A 25 -19.83 -29.60 -3.93
CA PRO A 25 -20.11 -28.87 -2.71
C PRO A 25 -19.33 -29.46 -1.54
N VAL A 26 -18.67 -28.58 -0.79
CA VAL A 26 -17.97 -28.86 0.46
C VAL A 26 -18.72 -28.16 1.58
N THR A 27 -19.11 -28.92 2.60
CA THR A 27 -19.73 -28.37 3.80
C THR A 27 -18.65 -27.73 4.68
N VAL A 28 -18.80 -26.44 4.95
CA VAL A 28 -17.96 -25.71 5.89
C VAL A 28 -18.72 -25.54 7.20
N LYS A 29 -18.08 -25.89 8.31
CA LYS A 29 -18.58 -25.62 9.66
C LYS A 29 -17.64 -24.62 10.34
N PHE A 30 -18.17 -23.49 10.79
CA PHE A 30 -17.42 -22.45 11.49
C PHE A 30 -18.22 -21.92 12.68
N LEU A 31 -17.78 -22.26 13.89
CA LEU A 31 -18.51 -22.04 15.14
C LEU A 31 -19.98 -22.53 15.03
N VAL A 32 -20.93 -21.59 14.92
CA VAL A 32 -22.37 -21.87 14.82
C VAL A 32 -22.89 -21.84 13.38
N TRP A 33 -22.07 -21.47 12.40
CA TRP A 33 -22.44 -21.42 11.00
C TRP A 33 -22.09 -22.72 10.29
N GLN A 34 -23.00 -23.16 9.44
CA GLN A 34 -22.78 -24.25 8.50
C GLN A 34 -23.35 -23.85 7.15
N PHE A 35 -22.55 -23.97 6.10
CA PHE A 35 -22.97 -23.70 4.73
C PHE A 35 -22.20 -24.59 3.76
N GLU A 36 -22.68 -24.70 2.53
CA GLU A 36 -22.02 -25.44 1.46
C GLU A 36 -21.46 -24.48 0.43
N SER A 37 -20.25 -24.77 -0.04
CA SER A 37 -19.59 -24.00 -1.09
C SER A 37 -18.61 -24.86 -1.86
N SER A 38 -18.17 -24.42 -3.04
CA SER A 38 -17.09 -25.09 -3.74
C SER A 38 -15.74 -24.71 -3.14
N LEU A 39 -14.74 -25.60 -3.29
CA LEU A 39 -13.39 -25.34 -2.79
C LEU A 39 -12.80 -24.05 -3.38
N ALA A 40 -13.09 -23.77 -4.65
CA ALA A 40 -12.61 -22.58 -5.34
C ALA A 40 -13.11 -21.27 -4.70
N VAL A 41 -14.40 -21.21 -4.36
CA VAL A 41 -14.98 -20.03 -3.69
C VAL A 41 -14.35 -19.81 -2.32
N LEU A 42 -14.14 -20.89 -1.55
CA LEU A 42 -13.51 -20.82 -0.24
C LEU A 42 -12.08 -20.28 -0.30
N ILE A 43 -11.28 -20.74 -1.27
CA ILE A 43 -9.91 -20.25 -1.46
C ILE A 43 -9.91 -18.76 -1.82
N ILE A 44 -10.77 -18.33 -2.75
CA ILE A 44 -10.88 -16.91 -3.14
C ILE A 44 -11.26 -16.06 -1.92
N LEU A 45 -12.26 -16.47 -1.14
CA LEU A 45 -12.68 -15.76 0.06
C LEU A 45 -11.55 -15.67 1.11
N ALA A 46 -10.83 -16.77 1.34
CA ALA A 46 -9.69 -16.77 2.27
C ALA A 46 -8.56 -15.84 1.80
N MET A 47 -8.25 -15.83 0.50
CA MET A 47 -7.26 -14.92 -0.08
C MET A 47 -7.69 -13.46 0.05
N LEU A 48 -8.96 -13.14 -0.25
CA LEU A 48 -9.50 -11.79 -0.09
C LEU A 48 -9.48 -11.33 1.36
N ALA A 49 -9.86 -12.21 2.30
CA ALA A 49 -9.78 -11.94 3.73
C ALA A 49 -8.34 -11.68 4.18
N GLY A 50 -7.38 -12.50 3.73
CA GLY A 50 -5.96 -12.30 4.01
C GLY A 50 -5.43 -10.97 3.45
N MET A 51 -5.77 -10.62 2.21
CA MET A 51 -5.42 -9.31 1.62
C MET A 51 -6.01 -8.16 2.44
N LEU A 52 -7.27 -8.27 2.83
CA LEU A 52 -7.95 -7.25 3.61
C LEU A 52 -7.30 -7.08 5.00
N LEU A 53 -6.94 -8.18 5.66
CA LEU A 53 -6.21 -8.16 6.93
C LEU A 53 -4.85 -7.46 6.80
N VAL A 54 -4.05 -7.83 5.81
CA VAL A 54 -2.75 -7.18 5.55
C VAL A 54 -2.92 -5.70 5.25
N PHE A 55 -3.93 -5.34 4.44
CA PHE A 55 -4.26 -3.95 4.16
C PHE A 55 -4.57 -3.19 5.44
N LEU A 56 -5.45 -3.73 6.29
CA LEU A 56 -5.89 -3.09 7.54
C LEU A 56 -4.73 -2.91 8.53
N ILE A 57 -3.88 -3.93 8.68
CA ILE A 57 -2.66 -3.86 9.51
C ILE A 57 -1.69 -2.78 8.98
N SER A 58 -1.63 -2.57 7.67
CA SER A 58 -0.72 -1.59 7.05
C SER A 58 -1.17 -0.13 7.20
N LEU A 59 -2.47 0.14 7.44
CA LEU A 59 -3.04 1.48 7.54
C LEU A 59 -2.34 2.40 8.56
N PRO A 60 -2.19 2.02 9.85
CA PRO A 60 -1.58 2.91 10.85
C PRO A 60 -0.14 3.31 10.50
N GLY A 61 0.64 2.38 9.92
CA GLY A 61 2.00 2.67 9.47
C GLY A 61 2.03 3.70 8.32
N ARG A 62 1.09 3.59 7.36
CA ARG A 62 0.95 4.56 6.27
C ARG A 62 0.56 5.94 6.77
N LEU A 63 -0.32 6.04 7.76
CA LEU A 63 -0.72 7.31 8.37
C LEU A 63 0.44 7.97 9.11
N LYS A 64 1.19 7.22 9.92
CA LYS A 64 2.38 7.72 10.62
C LYS A 64 3.42 8.27 9.63
N ARG A 65 3.72 7.50 8.57
CA ARG A 65 4.65 7.93 7.51
C ARG A 65 4.19 9.21 6.81
N ARG A 66 2.89 9.35 6.51
CA ARG A 66 2.34 10.59 5.93
C ARG A 66 2.55 11.78 6.86
N LYS A 67 2.31 11.62 8.17
CA LYS A 67 2.55 12.68 9.16
C LYS A 67 4.03 13.05 9.24
N GLU A 68 4.92 12.06 9.32
CA GLU A 68 6.37 12.28 9.34
C GLU A 68 6.86 13.00 8.07
N LEU A 69 6.32 12.67 6.89
CA LEU A 69 6.64 13.37 5.65
C LEU A 69 6.22 14.85 5.70
N PHE A 70 5.03 15.13 6.24
CA PHE A 70 4.55 16.51 6.40
C PHE A 70 5.42 17.30 7.39
N ASP A 71 5.77 16.69 8.52
CA ASP A 71 6.62 17.31 9.55
C ASP A 71 8.03 17.58 9.01
N LYS A 72 8.61 16.63 8.26
CA LYS A 72 9.90 16.81 7.58
C LYS A 72 9.83 17.94 6.55
N GLN A 73 8.79 18.01 5.73
CA GLN A 73 8.61 19.10 4.76
C GLN A 73 8.46 20.48 5.43
N ARG A 74 7.77 20.56 6.59
CA ARG A 74 7.70 21.79 7.37
C ARG A 74 9.09 22.23 7.85
N LYS A 75 9.88 21.31 8.39
CA LYS A 75 11.25 21.59 8.83
C LYS A 75 12.17 22.05 7.70
N ILE A 76 12.06 21.44 6.52
CA ILE A 76 12.82 21.89 5.33
C ILE A 76 12.52 23.35 5.02
N ARG A 77 11.24 23.73 4.92
CA ARG A 77 10.85 25.12 4.65
C ARG A 77 11.31 26.12 5.71
N GLU A 78 11.30 25.72 6.99
CA GLU A 78 11.79 26.58 8.07
C GLU A 78 13.30 26.80 7.98
N LEU A 79 14.06 25.74 7.70
CA LEU A 79 15.51 25.81 7.52
C LEU A 79 15.89 26.63 6.29
N GLU A 80 15.17 26.47 5.18
CA GLU A 80 15.34 27.28 3.96
C GLU A 80 15.13 28.78 4.25
N LYS A 81 14.09 29.14 5.03
CA LYS A 81 13.87 30.53 5.46
C LYS A 81 15.02 31.06 6.32
N LYS A 82 15.46 30.30 7.32
CA LYS A 82 16.57 30.72 8.20
C LYS A 82 17.88 30.90 7.42
N LEU A 83 18.15 30.03 6.45
CA LEU A 83 19.30 30.18 5.57
C LEU A 83 19.21 31.48 4.75
N ALA A 84 18.05 31.77 4.15
CA ALA A 84 17.84 33.00 3.40
C ALA A 84 18.04 34.25 4.27
N GLU A 85 17.49 34.28 5.49
CA GLU A 85 17.67 35.39 6.45
C GLU A 85 19.14 35.59 6.86
N LEU A 86 19.86 34.51 7.16
CA LEU A 86 21.27 34.57 7.53
C LEU A 86 22.16 35.06 6.37
N THR A 87 21.93 34.58 5.15
CA THR A 87 22.65 35.05 3.96
C THR A 87 22.38 36.53 3.69
N GLN A 88 21.15 36.99 3.92
CA GLN A 88 20.78 38.40 3.74
C GLN A 88 21.44 39.30 4.79
N THR A 89 21.51 38.85 6.05
CA THR A 89 22.15 39.59 7.16
C THR A 89 23.67 39.63 7.01
N GLN A 90 24.29 38.55 6.52
CA GLN A 90 25.71 38.55 6.18
C GLN A 90 26.02 39.48 4.99
N GLY A 91 25.15 39.54 3.99
CA GLY A 91 25.29 40.45 2.85
C GLY A 91 25.24 41.92 3.27
N SER A 92 24.32 42.29 4.17
CA SER A 92 24.20 43.66 4.69
C SER A 92 25.36 44.03 5.62
N ALA A 93 25.80 43.13 6.51
CA ALA A 93 26.94 43.38 7.39
C ALA A 93 28.27 43.50 6.63
N SER A 94 28.41 42.79 5.50
CA SER A 94 29.59 42.89 4.62
C SER A 94 29.59 44.19 3.80
N GLN A 95 28.42 44.74 3.50
CA GLN A 95 28.27 46.03 2.82
C GLN A 95 28.54 47.21 3.77
N GLU A 96 28.07 47.16 5.02
CA GLU A 96 28.36 48.19 6.04
C GLU A 96 29.85 48.23 6.44
N ALA A 97 30.56 47.11 6.41
CA ALA A 97 32.00 47.08 6.71
C ALA A 97 32.89 47.62 5.58
N GLN A 98 32.34 47.85 4.39
CA GLN A 98 33.06 48.36 3.21
C GLN A 98 32.74 49.84 2.87
N SER A 99 31.79 50.45 3.58
CA SER A 99 31.43 51.88 3.51
C SER A 99 32.07 52.68 4.64
#